data_AF-A0A348ZXK7-F1
#
_entry.id   AF-A0A348ZXK7-F1
#
_cell.length_a   1.000
_cell.length_b   1.000
_cell.length_c   1.000
_cell.angle_alpha   90.00
_cell.angle_beta   90.00
_cell.angle_gamma   90.00
#
_symmetry.space_group_name_H-M   'P 1'
#
loop_
_entity.id
_entity.type
_entity.pdbx_description
1 polymer ?
#
loop_
_entity_poly.entity_id
_entity_poly.type
_entity_poly.pdbx_seq_one_letter_code
_entity_poly.pdbx_strand_id
1 'polypeptide(L)'
;PKKEKKEAGQDRWNTGRQREALDRLFLGEKGTPEHDKLHNNIHKTYGTNRFPGAVQKYLDRFGPPDDVSTLLLLLGSKDSGLILLAIDKLQNIGPTISQREREDARRKLSMLALTEKSEDVKERAAEIADELKAFK
;
A
#
# COMPACT_ATOMS: atom_id res chain seq x y z
N PRO A 1 49.80 9.17 -8.13
CA PRO A 1 48.94 8.08 -8.66
C PRO A 1 47.52 8.11 -8.05
N LYS A 2 46.56 8.73 -8.74
CA LYS A 2 45.13 8.81 -8.36
C LYS A 2 44.32 7.98 -9.36
N LYS A 3 44.07 6.69 -9.11
CA LYS A 3 43.18 5.86 -9.95
C LYS A 3 42.28 4.85 -9.21
N GLU A 4 42.37 4.66 -7.90
CA GLU A 4 41.60 3.59 -7.22
C GLU A 4 40.20 3.99 -6.71
N LYS A 5 39.83 5.28 -6.69
CA LYS A 5 38.54 5.72 -6.12
C LYS A 5 37.32 5.63 -7.05
N LYS A 6 37.49 5.35 -8.36
CA LYS A 6 36.37 5.30 -9.31
C LYS A 6 35.71 3.92 -9.42
N GLU A 7 36.46 2.85 -9.22
CA GLU A 7 35.98 1.47 -9.41
C GLU A 7 35.03 1.02 -8.29
N ALA A 8 35.32 1.36 -7.03
CA ALA A 8 34.49 0.95 -5.88
C ALA A 8 33.06 1.55 -5.87
N GLY A 9 32.86 2.73 -6.46
CA GLY A 9 31.52 3.35 -6.58
C GLY A 9 30.68 2.76 -7.70
N GLN A 10 31.35 2.39 -8.81
CA GLN A 10 30.71 1.81 -9.99
C GLN A 10 30.27 0.37 -9.73
N ASP A 11 31.08 -0.39 -8.98
CA ASP A 11 30.82 -1.78 -8.59
C ASP A 11 29.66 -1.91 -7.59
N ARG A 12 29.61 -1.04 -6.58
CA ARG A 12 28.46 -0.95 -5.65
C ARG A 12 27.15 -0.60 -6.35
N TRP A 13 27.20 0.31 -7.34
CA TRP A 13 26.03 0.72 -8.11
C TRP A 13 25.50 -0.42 -9.00
N ASN A 14 26.42 -1.20 -9.60
CA ASN A 14 26.05 -2.35 -10.43
C ASN A 14 25.50 -3.51 -9.57
N THR A 15 26.11 -3.74 -8.41
CA THR A 15 25.65 -4.74 -7.43
C THR A 15 24.25 -4.40 -6.90
N GLY A 16 23.96 -3.12 -6.65
CA GLY A 16 22.63 -2.65 -6.25
C GLY A 16 21.55 -2.93 -7.29
N ARG A 17 21.82 -2.64 -8.56
CA ARG A 17 20.89 -2.92 -9.67
C ARG A 17 20.66 -4.42 -9.90
N GLN A 18 21.69 -5.24 -9.73
CA GLN A 18 21.56 -6.70 -9.84
C GLN A 18 20.70 -7.27 -8.72
N ARG A 19 20.89 -6.80 -7.49
CA ARG A 19 20.08 -7.22 -6.34
C ARG A 19 18.61 -6.81 -6.50
N GLU A 20 18.36 -5.57 -6.92
CA GLU A 20 17.01 -5.09 -7.19
C GLU A 20 16.31 -5.86 -8.31
N ALA A 21 17.05 -6.22 -9.37
CA ALA A 21 16.51 -7.05 -10.45
C ALA A 21 16.14 -8.47 -9.97
N LEU A 22 16.95 -9.06 -9.07
CA LEU A 22 16.65 -10.36 -8.46
C LEU A 22 15.44 -10.27 -7.53
N ASP A 23 15.35 -9.25 -6.67
CA ASP A 23 14.21 -9.05 -5.78
C ASP A 23 12.90 -8.88 -6.59
N ARG A 24 12.95 -8.20 -7.74
CA ARG A 24 11.81 -8.06 -8.68
C ARG A 24 11.38 -9.38 -9.32
N LEU A 25 12.32 -10.28 -9.61
CA LEU A 25 12.00 -11.62 -10.13
C LEU A 25 11.15 -12.43 -9.13
N PHE A 26 11.37 -12.24 -7.83
CA PHE A 26 10.57 -12.89 -6.79
C PHE A 26 9.21 -12.22 -6.51
N LEU A 27 8.98 -11.01 -7.06
CA LEU A 27 7.72 -10.26 -6.92
C LEU A 27 6.69 -10.56 -8.03
N GLY A 28 7.05 -11.37 -9.03
CA GLY A 28 6.17 -11.72 -10.14
C GLY A 28 5.65 -10.49 -10.91
N GLU A 29 4.35 -10.44 -11.19
CA GLU A 29 3.72 -9.33 -11.92
C GLU A 29 3.85 -7.97 -11.21
N LYS A 30 4.00 -7.96 -9.87
CA LYS A 30 4.18 -6.74 -9.06
C LYS A 30 5.62 -6.22 -9.06
N GLY A 31 6.58 -6.97 -9.61
CA GLY A 31 7.96 -6.50 -9.83
C GLY A 31 8.16 -5.71 -11.13
N THR A 32 7.09 -5.47 -11.89
CA THR A 32 7.15 -4.87 -13.22
C THR A 32 7.14 -3.33 -13.18
N PRO A 33 7.76 -2.64 -14.16
CA PRO A 33 7.63 -1.19 -14.29
C PRO A 33 6.17 -0.72 -14.48
N GLU A 34 5.30 -1.59 -15.01
CA GLU A 34 3.88 -1.34 -15.14
C GLU A 34 3.20 -1.25 -13.76
N HIS A 35 3.53 -2.17 -12.84
CA HIS A 35 3.07 -2.12 -11.46
C HIS A 35 3.47 -0.81 -10.79
N ASP A 36 4.76 -0.46 -10.84
CA ASP A 36 5.26 0.80 -10.25
C ASP A 36 4.53 2.01 -10.83
N LYS A 37 4.26 2.01 -12.15
CA LYS A 37 3.56 3.11 -12.82
C LYS A 37 2.12 3.26 -12.35
N LEU A 38 1.36 2.16 -12.29
CA LEU A 38 -0.04 2.20 -11.87
C LEU A 38 -0.16 2.51 -10.37
N HIS A 39 0.71 1.91 -9.55
CA HIS A 39 0.80 2.19 -8.12
C HIS A 39 1.07 3.67 -7.84
N ASN A 40 2.13 4.23 -8.44
CA ASN A 40 2.45 5.65 -8.31
C ASN A 40 1.33 6.57 -8.82
N ASN A 41 0.56 6.13 -9.81
CA ASN A 41 -0.55 6.90 -10.34
C ASN A 41 -1.71 7.02 -9.33
N ILE A 42 -1.94 6.01 -8.48
CA ILE A 42 -2.91 6.10 -7.38
C ILE A 42 -2.53 7.26 -6.45
N HIS A 43 -1.29 7.27 -5.98
CA HIS A 43 -0.77 8.29 -5.07
C HIS A 43 -0.82 9.70 -5.68
N LYS A 44 -0.41 9.84 -6.94
CA LYS A 44 -0.40 11.14 -7.65
C LYS A 44 -1.79 11.72 -7.88
N THR A 45 -2.81 10.88 -8.00
CA THR A 45 -4.17 11.31 -8.34
C THR A 45 -5.07 11.45 -7.12
N TYR A 46 -4.61 11.06 -5.93
CA TYR A 46 -5.37 11.20 -4.69
C TYR A 46 -5.87 12.64 -4.48
N GLY A 47 -7.13 12.77 -4.05
CA GLY A 47 -7.80 14.06 -3.90
C GLY A 47 -8.29 14.69 -5.21
N THR A 48 -8.06 14.07 -6.37
CA THR A 48 -8.56 14.55 -7.67
C THR A 48 -9.66 13.63 -8.22
N ASN A 49 -10.44 14.13 -9.18
CA ASN A 49 -11.47 13.35 -9.87
C ASN A 49 -10.90 12.16 -10.67
N ARG A 50 -9.58 12.08 -10.86
CA ARG A 50 -8.91 10.97 -11.56
C ARG A 50 -8.61 9.79 -10.64
N PHE A 51 -8.67 9.97 -9.32
CA PHE A 51 -8.34 8.93 -8.34
C PHE A 51 -9.13 7.63 -8.54
N PRO A 52 -10.47 7.64 -8.67
CA PRO A 52 -11.23 6.39 -8.81
C PRO A 52 -10.82 5.59 -10.05
N GLY A 53 -10.59 6.27 -11.17
CA GLY A 53 -10.13 5.63 -12.41
C GLY A 53 -8.69 5.11 -12.32
N ALA A 54 -7.83 5.73 -11.51
CA ALA A 54 -6.48 5.23 -11.25
C ALA A 54 -6.50 3.95 -10.39
N VAL A 55 -7.35 3.94 -9.36
CA VAL A 55 -7.56 2.78 -8.49
C VAL A 55 -8.12 1.61 -9.29
N GLN A 56 -9.20 1.81 -10.06
CA GLN A 56 -9.83 0.74 -10.82
C GLN A 56 -8.83 0.08 -11.78
N LYS A 57 -8.06 0.88 -12.53
CA LYS A 57 -7.03 0.37 -13.46
C LYS A 57 -5.97 -0.47 -12.76
N TYR A 58 -5.58 -0.12 -11.54
CA TYR A 58 -4.63 -0.92 -10.77
C TYR A 58 -5.27 -2.23 -10.32
N LEU A 59 -6.50 -2.17 -9.77
CA LEU A 59 -7.24 -3.35 -9.30
C LEU A 59 -7.48 -4.37 -10.41
N ASP A 60 -7.89 -3.91 -11.60
CA ASP A 60 -8.13 -4.76 -12.77
C ASP A 60 -6.88 -5.54 -13.19
N ARG A 61 -5.70 -4.97 -12.95
CA ARG A 61 -4.42 -5.52 -13.42
C ARG A 61 -3.70 -6.34 -12.36
N PHE A 62 -3.70 -5.89 -11.11
CA PHE A 62 -2.85 -6.43 -10.04
C PHE A 62 -3.62 -6.86 -8.80
N GLY A 63 -4.95 -6.72 -8.81
CA GLY A 63 -5.79 -6.88 -7.64
C GLY A 63 -5.54 -5.80 -6.58
N PRO A 64 -5.99 -6.03 -5.34
CA PRO A 64 -5.80 -5.07 -4.26
C PRO A 64 -4.31 -4.79 -3.97
N PRO A 65 -3.97 -3.55 -3.57
CA PRO A 65 -2.64 -3.26 -3.07
C PRO A 65 -2.41 -3.99 -1.73
N ASP A 66 -1.16 -4.38 -1.49
CA ASP A 66 -0.76 -5.05 -0.25
C ASP A 66 0.12 -4.16 0.64
N ASP A 67 0.28 -2.88 0.27
CA ASP A 67 0.99 -1.88 1.07
C ASP A 67 0.01 -0.99 1.85
N VAL A 68 0.38 -0.69 3.10
CA VAL A 68 -0.47 0.08 4.02
C VAL A 68 -0.74 1.47 3.47
N SER A 69 0.25 2.13 2.86
CA SER A 69 0.11 3.52 2.42
C SER A 69 -1.02 3.70 1.39
N THR A 70 -1.11 2.81 0.41
CA THR A 70 -2.15 2.83 -0.62
C THR A 70 -3.50 2.42 -0.04
N LEU A 71 -3.54 1.42 0.85
CA LEU A 71 -4.76 1.01 1.54
C LEU A 71 -5.36 2.15 2.36
N LEU A 72 -4.54 2.96 3.04
CA LEU A 72 -5.01 4.15 3.76
C LEU A 72 -5.64 5.22 2.85
N LEU A 73 -5.17 5.35 1.59
CA LEU A 73 -5.80 6.23 0.61
C LEU A 73 -7.16 5.71 0.18
N LEU A 74 -7.30 4.40 0.01
CA LEU A 74 -8.56 3.75 -0.36
C LEU A 74 -9.63 3.92 0.73
N LEU A 75 -9.25 3.94 2.02
CA LEU A 75 -10.17 4.29 3.12
C LEU A 75 -10.73 5.72 3.02
N GLY A 76 -10.10 6.61 2.26
CA GLY A 76 -10.60 7.95 1.97
C GLY A 76 -11.50 8.05 0.74
N SER A 77 -11.81 6.92 0.10
CA SER A 77 -12.72 6.87 -1.05
C SER A 77 -14.15 7.24 -0.66
N LYS A 78 -14.99 7.61 -1.63
CA LYS A 78 -16.44 7.71 -1.45
C LYS A 78 -17.17 6.41 -1.79
N ASP A 79 -16.45 5.44 -2.33
CA ASP A 79 -16.97 4.14 -2.72
C ASP A 79 -16.81 3.16 -1.55
N SER A 80 -17.93 2.79 -0.94
CA SER A 80 -17.95 1.86 0.19
C SER A 80 -17.34 0.49 -0.14
N GLY A 81 -17.42 0.03 -1.40
CA GLY A 81 -16.79 -1.22 -1.82
C GLY A 81 -15.27 -1.14 -1.78
N LEU A 82 -14.70 -0.01 -2.23
CA LEU A 82 -13.25 0.23 -2.12
C LEU A 82 -12.79 0.37 -0.67
N ILE A 83 -13.62 1.00 0.18
CA ILE A 83 -13.32 1.13 1.60
C ILE A 83 -13.30 -0.26 2.27
N LEU A 84 -14.34 -1.06 2.08
CA LEU A 84 -14.45 -2.40 2.67
C LEU A 84 -13.30 -3.31 2.20
N LEU A 85 -12.98 -3.28 0.90
CA LEU A 85 -11.84 -4.00 0.33
C LEU A 85 -10.52 -3.60 1.01
N ALA A 86 -10.33 -2.31 1.29
CA ALA A 86 -9.14 -1.83 1.97
C ALA A 86 -9.09 -2.25 3.45
N ILE A 87 -10.23 -2.25 4.14
CA ILE A 87 -10.35 -2.73 5.53
C ILE A 87 -9.96 -4.21 5.62
N ASP A 88 -10.53 -5.05 4.76
CA ASP A 88 -10.22 -6.48 4.73
C ASP A 88 -8.76 -6.75 4.39
N LYS A 89 -8.16 -5.95 3.50
CA LYS A 89 -6.74 -6.07 3.19
C LYS A 89 -5.85 -5.66 4.35
N LEU A 90 -6.21 -4.61 5.09
CA LEU A 90 -5.49 -4.20 6.31
C LEU A 90 -5.59 -5.27 7.41
N GLN A 91 -6.72 -5.94 7.56
CA GLN A 91 -6.86 -7.10 8.47
C GLN A 91 -5.85 -8.19 8.11
N ASN A 92 -5.80 -8.57 6.83
CA ASN A 92 -4.95 -9.65 6.34
C ASN A 92 -3.44 -9.38 6.52
N ILE A 93 -2.99 -8.15 6.27
CA ILE A 93 -1.57 -7.79 6.39
C ILE A 93 -1.20 -7.31 7.80
N GLY A 94 -2.17 -7.07 8.69
CA GLY A 94 -1.98 -6.59 10.05
C GLY A 94 -0.92 -7.34 10.88
N PRO A 95 -0.83 -8.68 10.81
CA PRO A 95 0.20 -9.46 11.50
C PRO A 95 1.62 -9.24 10.98
N THR A 96 1.78 -8.87 9.70
CA THR A 96 3.10 -8.81 9.02
C THR A 96 3.68 -7.41 8.93
N ILE A 97 2.85 -6.37 9.04
CA ILE A 97 3.27 -4.97 8.97
C ILE A 97 3.88 -4.50 10.31
N SER A 98 4.63 -3.39 10.26
CA SER A 98 5.27 -2.84 11.45
C SER A 98 4.26 -2.34 12.49
N GLN A 99 4.66 -2.28 13.76
CA GLN A 99 3.83 -1.73 14.84
C GLN A 99 3.36 -0.29 14.53
N ARG A 100 4.20 0.51 13.89
CA ARG A 100 3.86 1.87 13.48
C ARG A 100 2.76 1.89 12.42
N GLU A 101 2.92 1.11 11.35
CA GLU A 101 1.92 1.05 10.29
C GLU A 101 0.58 0.49 10.81
N ARG A 102 0.64 -0.48 11.71
CA ARG A 102 -0.53 -1.04 12.39
C ARG A 102 -1.26 0.02 13.21
N GLU A 103 -0.54 0.84 13.96
CA GLU A 103 -1.13 1.95 14.73
C GLU A 103 -1.72 3.05 13.83
N ASP A 104 -1.06 3.37 12.71
CA ASP A 104 -1.57 4.34 11.73
C ASP A 104 -2.86 3.83 11.06
N ALA A 105 -2.90 2.55 10.68
CA ALA A 105 -4.11 1.88 10.19
C ALA A 105 -5.23 1.87 11.23
N ARG A 106 -4.93 1.44 12.46
CA ARG A 106 -5.89 1.43 13.57
C ARG A 106 -6.53 2.79 13.78
N ARG A 107 -5.74 3.86 13.86
CA ARG A 107 -6.27 5.23 14.06
C ARG A 107 -7.21 5.65 12.92
N LYS A 108 -6.84 5.35 11.68
CA LYS A 108 -7.66 5.68 10.51
C LYS A 108 -8.99 4.92 10.54
N LEU A 109 -8.97 3.63 10.87
CA LEU A 109 -10.16 2.80 11.03
C LEU A 109 -11.05 3.27 12.19
N SER A 110 -10.48 3.62 13.34
CA SER A 110 -11.24 4.18 14.46
C SER A 110 -11.94 5.50 14.11
N MET A 111 -11.30 6.38 13.33
CA MET A 111 -11.95 7.59 12.84
C MET A 111 -13.09 7.25 11.88
N LEU A 112 -12.84 6.34 10.93
CA LEU A 112 -13.83 5.91 9.95
C LEU A 112 -15.09 5.33 10.62
N ALA A 113 -14.91 4.49 11.65
CA ALA A 113 -15.99 3.93 12.46
C ALA A 113 -16.90 4.98 13.12
N LEU A 114 -16.36 6.17 13.39
CA LEU A 114 -17.09 7.27 14.02
C LEU A 114 -17.73 8.23 13.01
N THR A 115 -17.15 8.38 11.82
CA THR A 115 -17.51 9.45 10.87
C THR A 115 -18.22 8.98 9.62
N GLU A 116 -18.08 7.71 9.25
CA GLU A 116 -18.69 7.19 8.02
C GLU A 116 -20.22 7.10 8.16
N LYS A 117 -20.95 7.17 7.04
CA LYS A 117 -22.41 7.08 7.00
C LYS A 117 -22.92 5.66 6.80
N SER A 118 -22.15 4.84 6.09
CA SER A 118 -22.50 3.44 5.85
C SER A 118 -22.29 2.63 7.12
N GLU A 119 -23.34 1.99 7.62
CA GLU A 119 -23.27 1.19 8.85
C GLU A 119 -22.32 0.00 8.68
N ASP A 120 -22.37 -0.69 7.54
CA ASP A 120 -21.46 -1.80 7.21
C ASP A 120 -19.98 -1.39 7.32
N VAL A 121 -19.65 -0.19 6.83
CA VAL A 121 -18.28 0.33 6.91
C VAL A 121 -17.92 0.68 8.35
N LYS A 122 -18.85 1.25 9.12
CA LYS A 122 -18.60 1.61 10.52
C LYS A 122 -18.32 0.38 11.37
N GLU A 123 -19.19 -0.63 11.27
CA GLU A 123 -19.07 -1.88 12.02
C GLU A 123 -17.76 -2.59 11.67
N ARG A 124 -17.48 -2.75 10.37
CA ARG A 124 -16.26 -3.41 9.91
C ARG A 124 -15.00 -2.64 10.32
N ALA A 125 -15.01 -1.32 10.23
CA ALA A 125 -13.87 -0.50 10.64
C ALA A 125 -13.62 -0.59 12.16
N ALA A 126 -14.67 -0.63 12.99
CA ALA A 126 -14.56 -0.79 14.43
C ALA A 126 -13.96 -2.15 14.81
N GLU A 127 -14.51 -3.23 14.23
CA GLU A 127 -14.04 -4.60 14.43
C GLU A 127 -12.53 -4.72 14.12
N ILE A 128 -12.13 -4.30 12.92
CA ILE A 128 -10.74 -4.43 12.50
C ILE A 128 -9.81 -3.49 13.29
N ALA A 129 -10.28 -2.31 13.72
CA ALA A 129 -9.48 -1.45 14.59
C ALA A 129 -9.15 -2.13 15.94
N ASP A 130 -10.09 -2.86 16.52
CA ASP A 130 -9.86 -3.60 17.76
C ASP A 130 -8.96 -4.82 17.55
N GLU A 131 -9.09 -5.54 16.43
CA GLU A 131 -8.17 -6.62 16.07
C GLU A 131 -6.73 -6.13 15.88
N LEU A 132 -6.53 -5.03 15.15
CA LEU A 132 -5.20 -4.45 14.94
C LEU A 132 -4.57 -4.01 16.27
N LYS A 133 -5.37 -3.62 17.26
CA LYS A 133 -4.88 -3.31 18.61
C LYS A 133 -4.41 -4.55 19.37
N ALA A 134 -5.00 -5.72 19.10
CA ALA A 134 -4.71 -6.96 19.79
C ALA A 134 -3.40 -7.62 19.31
N PHE A 135 -2.92 -7.31 18.11
CA PHE A 135 -1.62 -7.77 17.64
C PHE A 135 -0.49 -7.15 18.47
N LYS A 136 0.29 -8.00 19.13
CA LYS A 136 1.48 -7.61 19.92
C LYS A 136 2.66 -7.25 19.02
#